data_AF-A0A497APP2-F1
#
_entry.id   AF-A0A497APP2-F1
#
_cell.length_a   1.000
_cell.length_b   1.000
_cell.length_c   1.000
_cell.angle_alpha   90.00
_cell.angle_beta   90.00
_cell.angle_gamma   90.00
#
_symmetry.space_group_name_H-M   'P 1'
#
loop_
_entity.id
_entity.type
_entity.pdbx_description
1 polymer ?
#
loop_
_entity_poly.entity_id
_entity_poly.type
_entity_poly.pdbx_seq_one_letter_code
_entity_poly.pdbx_strand_id
1 'polypeptide(L)'
;MKLTQEQIEAAVAWWMDKLRVPKLDTLGPGRRGDDPAALAEMMAAMAPRPDAECIAAFGVALKAALEQWEGYDPCILAVDYHPGPLLAKAAEEAGLDPSDITLFPWKTCMWLRNDGSVTVRYGYGAPEKTILAGSHS
;
A
#
# COMPACT_ATOMS: atom_id res chain seq x y z
N MET A 1 -8.75 -9.05 -16.26
CA MET A 1 -9.02 -7.59 -16.28
C MET A 1 -7.72 -6.87 -16.57
N LYS A 2 -7.76 -5.83 -17.41
CA LYS A 2 -6.65 -4.88 -17.58
C LYS A 2 -6.95 -3.62 -16.81
N LEU A 3 -5.93 -3.04 -16.19
CA LEU A 3 -6.02 -1.78 -15.46
C LEU A 3 -5.89 -0.61 -16.44
N THR A 4 -6.61 0.48 -16.19
CA THR A 4 -6.43 1.71 -16.96
C THR A 4 -5.18 2.46 -16.49
N GLN A 5 -4.63 3.32 -17.35
CA GLN A 5 -3.49 4.15 -16.99
C GLN A 5 -3.75 5.02 -15.75
N GLU A 6 -4.95 5.58 -15.65
CA GLU A 6 -5.37 6.42 -14.53
C GLU A 6 -5.42 5.62 -13.21
N GLN A 7 -5.89 4.37 -13.24
CA GLN A 7 -5.89 3.50 -12.05
C GLN A 7 -4.48 3.21 -11.57
N ILE A 8 -3.57 2.89 -12.50
CA ILE A 8 -2.18 2.57 -12.20
C ILE A 8 -1.49 3.79 -11.59
N GLU A 9 -1.65 4.97 -12.20
CA GLU A 9 -1.05 6.21 -11.71
C GLU A 9 -1.58 6.60 -10.33
N ALA A 10 -2.90 6.50 -10.12
CA ALA A 10 -3.53 6.79 -8.83
C ALA A 10 -3.04 5.83 -7.73
N ALA A 11 -2.96 4.54 -8.03
CA ALA A 11 -2.47 3.53 -7.09
C ALA A 11 -0.98 3.74 -6.74
N VAL A 12 -0.13 3.92 -7.76
CA VAL A 12 1.32 4.11 -7.60
C VAL A 12 1.61 5.38 -6.79
N ALA A 13 1.00 6.50 -7.16
CA ALA A 13 1.18 7.76 -6.45
C ALA A 13 0.79 7.64 -4.96
N TRP A 14 -0.32 6.94 -4.69
CA TRP A 14 -0.78 6.71 -3.32
C TRP A 14 0.20 5.86 -2.51
N TRP A 15 0.71 4.76 -3.06
CA TRP A 15 1.68 3.91 -2.35
C TRP A 15 3.02 4.62 -2.14
N MET A 16 3.52 5.36 -3.13
CA MET A 16 4.73 6.17 -2.99
C MET A 16 4.61 7.22 -1.87
N ASP A 17 3.45 7.86 -1.75
CA ASP A 17 3.18 8.79 -0.64
C ASP A 17 3.24 8.07 0.71
N LYS A 18 2.66 6.86 0.81
CA LYS A 18 2.61 6.11 2.08
C LYS A 18 3.93 5.47 2.49
N LEU A 19 4.88 5.25 1.59
CA LEU A 19 6.23 4.82 1.94
C LEU A 19 7.02 5.90 2.70
N ARG A 20 6.68 7.19 2.51
CA ARG A 20 7.36 8.30 3.21
C ARG A 20 7.02 8.31 4.69
N VAL A 21 5.76 8.09 5.02
CA VAL A 21 5.22 8.12 6.39
C VAL A 21 4.12 7.05 6.54
N PRO A 22 4.49 5.76 6.66
CA PRO A 22 3.53 4.69 6.77
C PRO A 22 2.86 4.70 8.14
N LYS A 23 1.55 4.52 8.16
CA LYS A 23 0.79 4.27 9.39
C LYS A 23 0.94 2.81 9.80
N LEU A 24 1.55 2.56 10.96
CA LEU A 24 1.65 1.23 11.54
C LEU A 24 0.45 0.98 12.47
N ASP A 25 -0.70 0.67 11.88
CA ASP A 25 -1.94 0.41 12.63
C ASP A 25 -1.98 -1.03 13.17
N THR A 26 -2.35 -1.20 14.44
CA THR A 26 -2.51 -2.52 15.08
C THR A 26 -4.00 -2.89 15.23
N LEU A 27 -4.35 -3.81 16.13
CA LEU A 27 -5.73 -4.34 16.28
C LEU A 27 -6.70 -3.35 16.95
N GLY A 28 -6.84 -2.12 16.44
CA GLY A 28 -7.83 -1.13 16.87
C GLY A 28 -7.79 -0.71 18.36
N PRO A 29 -8.56 0.30 18.76
CA PRO A 29 -8.67 0.69 20.17
C PRO A 29 -9.49 -0.37 20.93
N GLY A 30 -8.89 -1.18 21.80
CA GLY A 30 -9.70 -2.08 22.64
C GLY A 30 -9.03 -3.17 23.49
N ARG A 31 -7.76 -3.52 23.30
CA ARG A 31 -7.10 -4.52 24.17
C ARG A 31 -6.20 -3.84 25.19
N ARG A 32 -6.76 -3.49 26.36
CA ARG A 32 -6.01 -3.00 27.53
C ARG A 32 -5.06 -4.09 28.03
N GLY A 33 -3.76 -3.78 28.07
CA GLY A 33 -2.74 -4.59 28.74
C GLY A 33 -1.32 -4.13 28.41
N ASP A 34 -0.99 -4.12 27.12
CA ASP A 34 0.27 -3.67 26.55
C ASP A 34 -0.11 -2.88 25.29
N ASP A 35 0.04 -1.55 25.25
CA ASP A 35 -0.56 -0.74 24.17
C ASP A 35 0.17 -1.01 22.83
N PRO A 36 -0.40 -1.83 21.93
CA PRO A 36 0.29 -2.21 20.70
C PRO A 36 0.38 -1.01 19.75
N ALA A 37 -0.47 0.01 19.93
CA ALA A 37 -0.39 1.26 19.19
C ALA A 37 0.85 2.06 19.58
N ALA A 38 1.17 2.15 20.88
CA ALA A 38 2.36 2.86 21.34
C ALA A 38 3.67 2.20 20.84
N LEU A 39 3.73 0.87 20.82
CA LEU A 39 4.86 0.14 20.23
C LEU A 39 4.98 0.41 18.72
N ALA A 40 3.86 0.39 18.00
CA ALA A 40 3.84 0.64 16.56
C ALA A 40 4.24 2.08 16.21
N GLU A 41 3.81 3.08 16.98
CA GLU A 41 4.25 4.47 16.85
C GLU A 41 5.75 4.61 17.10
N MET A 42 6.29 3.95 18.14
CA MET A 42 7.73 3.95 18.43
C MET A 42 8.53 3.32 17.28
N MET A 43 8.08 2.17 16.76
CA MET A 43 8.70 1.52 15.60
C MET A 43 8.66 2.43 14.38
N ALA A 44 7.54 3.11 14.13
CA ALA A 44 7.41 4.04 13.01
C ALA A 44 8.37 5.24 13.13
N ALA A 45 8.62 5.72 14.35
CA ALA A 45 9.52 6.85 14.60
C ALA A 45 11.01 6.46 14.48
N MET A 46 11.36 5.21 14.77
CA MET A 46 12.74 4.72 14.74
C MET A 46 13.12 4.05 13.42
N ALA A 47 12.14 3.64 12.61
CA ALA A 47 12.38 2.96 11.35
C ALA A 47 13.16 3.85 10.36
N PRO A 48 14.22 3.32 9.73
CA PRO A 48 14.84 4.02 8.61
C PRO A 48 13.81 4.22 7.50
N ARG A 49 13.82 5.39 6.87
CA ARG A 49 12.91 5.71 5.78
C ARG A 49 13.63 5.63 4.45
N PRO A 50 13.00 5.02 3.42
CA PRO A 50 13.49 5.08 2.06
C PRO A 50 13.77 6.53 1.66
N ASP A 51 14.88 6.76 0.97
CA ASP A 51 15.12 8.04 0.33
C ASP A 51 14.21 8.23 -0.91
N ALA A 52 14.27 9.43 -1.49
CA ALA A 52 13.45 9.77 -2.64
C ALA A 52 13.77 8.93 -3.89
N GLU A 53 15.00 8.45 -4.03
CA GLU A 53 15.44 7.65 -5.17
C GLU A 53 14.85 6.24 -5.09
N CYS A 54 14.95 5.58 -3.93
CA CYS A 54 14.30 4.30 -3.68
C CYS A 54 12.78 4.37 -3.85
N ILE A 55 12.13 5.44 -3.37
CA ILE A 55 10.67 5.62 -3.56
C ILE A 55 10.31 5.78 -5.03
N ALA A 56 11.12 6.52 -5.81
CA ALA A 56 10.92 6.67 -7.24
C ALA A 56 11.11 5.34 -7.98
N ALA A 57 12.16 4.57 -7.65
CA ALA A 57 12.40 3.24 -8.19
C ALA A 57 11.23 2.28 -7.89
N PHE A 58 10.70 2.31 -6.66
CA PHE A 58 9.51 1.56 -6.28
C PHE A 58 8.30 1.92 -7.14
N GLY A 59 8.08 3.21 -7.37
CA GLY A 59 6.99 3.68 -8.22
C GLY A 59 7.08 3.15 -9.66
N VAL A 60 8.29 3.13 -10.22
CA VAL A 60 8.56 2.58 -11.56
C VAL A 60 8.29 1.08 -11.60
N ALA A 61 8.82 0.33 -10.62
CA ALA A 61 8.64 -1.12 -10.53
C ALA A 61 7.17 -1.52 -10.35
N LEU A 62 6.45 -0.86 -9.44
CA LEU A 62 5.03 -1.10 -9.21
C LEU A 62 4.19 -0.77 -10.45
N LYS A 63 4.48 0.36 -11.11
CA LYS A 63 3.82 0.73 -12.37
C LYS A 63 3.98 -0.35 -13.42
N ALA A 64 5.21 -0.81 -13.68
CA ALA A 64 5.49 -1.86 -14.65
C ALA A 64 4.77 -3.18 -14.30
N ALA A 65 4.73 -3.55 -13.02
CA ALA A 65 4.01 -4.74 -12.56
C ALA A 65 2.50 -4.64 -12.78
N LEU A 66 1.90 -3.46 -12.56
CA LEU A 66 0.48 -3.22 -12.78
C LEU A 66 0.11 -3.10 -14.26
N GLU A 67 0.98 -2.54 -15.10
CA GLU A 67 0.81 -2.49 -16.56
C GLU A 67 0.78 -3.90 -17.17
N GLN A 68 1.53 -4.84 -16.57
CA GLN A 68 1.56 -6.25 -16.96
C GLN A 68 0.50 -7.10 -16.24
N TRP A 69 -0.31 -6.51 -15.36
CA TRP A 69 -1.32 -7.25 -14.60
C TRP A 69 -2.46 -7.72 -15.51
N GLU A 70 -2.55 -9.04 -15.67
CA GLU A 70 -3.69 -9.71 -16.29
C GLU A 70 -4.28 -10.70 -15.28
N GLY A 71 -5.19 -10.23 -14.44
CA GLY A 71 -5.74 -11.03 -13.34
C GLY A 71 -7.25 -10.88 -13.15
N TYR A 72 -7.73 -11.40 -12.02
CA TYR A 72 -9.12 -11.27 -11.59
C TYR A 72 -9.46 -9.83 -11.17
N ASP A 73 -10.75 -9.53 -11.16
CA ASP A 73 -11.30 -8.30 -10.58
C ASP A 73 -11.74 -8.59 -9.12
N PRO A 74 -11.36 -7.75 -8.14
CA PRO A 74 -10.42 -6.63 -8.25
C PRO A 74 -8.95 -7.06 -8.26
N CYS A 75 -8.08 -6.20 -8.79
CA CYS A 75 -6.66 -6.25 -8.46
C CYS A 75 -6.49 -5.73 -7.03
N ILE A 76 -5.81 -6.48 -6.17
CA ILE A 76 -5.67 -6.17 -4.74
C ILE A 76 -4.21 -5.91 -4.41
N LEU A 77 -3.93 -4.73 -3.85
CA LEU A 77 -2.65 -4.38 -3.23
C LEU A 77 -2.89 -4.28 -1.72
N ALA A 78 -2.38 -5.24 -0.95
CA ALA A 78 -2.66 -5.33 0.47
C ALA A 78 -1.38 -5.49 1.29
N VAL A 79 -1.41 -4.93 2.50
CA VAL A 79 -0.41 -5.05 3.54
C VAL A 79 -1.17 -5.39 4.81
N ASP A 80 -0.95 -6.58 5.35
CA ASP A 80 -1.40 -6.88 6.72
C ASP A 80 -0.33 -6.39 7.69
N TYR A 81 0.70 -7.21 7.91
CA TYR A 81 1.99 -6.80 8.49
C TYR A 81 3.15 -6.87 7.49
N HIS A 82 2.94 -7.58 6.37
CA HIS A 82 3.88 -7.70 5.27
C HIS A 82 3.17 -7.35 3.96
N PRO A 83 3.90 -6.82 2.96
CA PRO A 83 3.33 -6.52 1.66
C PRO A 83 2.91 -7.78 0.92
N GLY A 84 1.81 -7.69 0.17
CA GLY A 84 1.42 -8.69 -0.80
C GLY A 84 2.42 -8.79 -1.96
N PRO A 85 2.33 -9.84 -2.81
CA PRO A 85 3.38 -10.18 -3.77
C PRO A 85 3.77 -9.06 -4.74
N LEU A 86 2.81 -8.28 -5.25
CA LEU A 86 3.10 -7.17 -6.16
C LEU A 86 3.90 -6.04 -5.48
N LEU A 87 3.53 -5.69 -4.25
CA LEU A 87 4.21 -4.66 -3.47
C LEU A 87 5.59 -5.14 -3.01
N ALA A 88 5.69 -6.40 -2.58
CA ALA A 88 6.96 -7.01 -2.16
C ALA A 88 7.98 -7.02 -3.31
N LYS A 89 7.56 -7.52 -4.48
CA LYS A 89 8.42 -7.55 -5.67
C LYS A 89 8.87 -6.15 -6.09
N ALA A 90 7.96 -5.17 -6.11
CA ALA A 90 8.30 -3.79 -6.46
C ALA A 90 9.26 -3.16 -5.43
N ALA A 91 9.17 -3.52 -4.15
CA ALA A 91 10.12 -3.09 -3.13
C ALA A 91 11.51 -3.72 -3.38
N GLU A 92 11.59 -5.02 -3.62
CA GLU A 92 12.85 -5.71 -3.93
C GLU A 92 13.56 -5.10 -5.14
N GLU A 93 12.82 -4.84 -6.22
CA GLU A 93 13.35 -4.20 -7.43
C GLU A 93 13.85 -2.77 -7.19
N ALA A 94 13.32 -2.09 -6.16
CA ALA A 94 13.73 -0.75 -5.75
C ALA A 94 14.87 -0.74 -4.71
N GLY A 95 15.43 -1.90 -4.38
CA GLY A 95 16.46 -2.02 -3.33
C GLY A 95 15.92 -1.86 -1.91
N LEU A 96 14.61 -2.01 -1.72
CA LEU A 96 13.96 -1.97 -0.42
C LEU A 96 13.77 -3.40 0.11
N ASP A 97 13.86 -3.56 1.43
CA ASP A 97 13.64 -4.85 2.08
C ASP A 97 12.13 -5.06 2.34
N PRO A 98 11.43 -5.95 1.61
CA PRO A 98 10.01 -6.22 1.85
C PRO A 98 9.75 -6.97 3.17
N SER A 99 10.78 -7.51 3.82
CA SER A 99 10.68 -8.15 5.14
C SER A 99 10.73 -7.12 6.28
N ASP A 100 11.13 -5.88 6.00
CA ASP A 100 10.98 -4.78 6.94
C ASP A 100 9.48 -4.46 7.11
N ILE A 101 8.93 -4.94 8.22
CA ILE A 101 7.53 -4.73 8.55
C ILE A 101 7.18 -3.24 8.69
N THR A 102 8.14 -2.35 8.94
CA THR A 102 7.88 -0.92 9.12
C THR A 102 7.89 -0.11 7.82
N LEU A 103 8.23 -0.74 6.70
CA LEU A 103 8.34 -0.11 5.39
C LEU A 103 6.97 0.33 4.85
N PHE A 104 5.98 -0.56 4.93
CA PHE A 104 4.64 -0.34 4.39
C PHE A 104 3.62 -0.04 5.48
N PRO A 105 2.54 0.70 5.16
CA PRO A 105 1.45 0.93 6.10
C PRO A 105 0.70 -0.36 6.43
N TRP A 106 0.57 -0.68 7.71
CA TRP A 106 -0.13 -1.88 8.18
C TRP A 106 -1.63 -1.82 7.93
N LYS A 107 -2.22 -3.01 7.85
CA LYS A 107 -3.67 -3.21 7.72
C LYS A 107 -4.28 -2.37 6.60
N THR A 108 -3.55 -2.24 5.51
CA THR A 108 -3.91 -1.42 4.35
C THR A 108 -4.30 -2.33 3.20
N CYS A 109 -5.43 -2.04 2.56
CA CYS A 109 -5.89 -2.78 1.39
C CYS A 109 -6.43 -1.81 0.36
N MET A 110 -5.93 -1.90 -0.86
CA MET A 110 -6.34 -1.11 -2.01
C MET A 110 -6.91 -2.04 -3.08
N TRP A 111 -8.01 -1.61 -3.69
CA TRP A 111 -8.71 -2.33 -4.75
C TRP A 111 -8.74 -1.48 -6.00
N LEU A 112 -8.26 -2.03 -7.11
CA LEU A 112 -8.44 -1.47 -8.45
C LEU A 112 -9.47 -2.34 -9.17
N ARG A 113 -10.62 -1.75 -9.51
CA ARG A 113 -11.81 -2.47 -10.00
C ARG A 113 -12.01 -2.28 -11.50
N ASN A 114 -12.78 -3.19 -12.11
CA ASN A 114 -13.07 -3.15 -13.54
C ASN A 114 -13.82 -1.89 -14.02
N ASP A 115 -14.53 -1.22 -13.12
CA ASP A 115 -15.27 0.02 -13.39
C ASP A 115 -14.36 1.26 -13.45
N GLY A 116 -13.04 1.08 -13.35
CA GLY A 116 -12.05 2.16 -13.33
C GLY A 116 -11.81 2.74 -11.94
N SER A 117 -12.55 2.34 -10.91
CA SER A 117 -12.37 2.88 -9.57
C SER A 117 -11.11 2.35 -8.87
N VAL A 118 -10.55 3.20 -8.01
CA VAL A 118 -9.51 2.82 -7.04
C VAL A 118 -9.99 3.24 -5.67
N THR A 119 -10.08 2.29 -4.74
CA THR A 119 -10.44 2.56 -3.35
C THR A 119 -9.43 1.95 -2.39
N VAL A 120 -9.36 2.48 -1.16
CA VAL A 120 -8.42 2.02 -0.14
C VAL A 120 -9.06 2.02 1.25
N ARG A 121 -8.73 1.00 2.05
CA ARG A 121 -8.83 1.04 3.51
C ARG A 121 -7.43 1.22 4.06
N TYR A 122 -7.24 2.28 4.83
CA TYR A 122 -5.94 2.68 5.36
C TYR A 122 -5.91 2.50 6.89
N GLY A 123 -5.61 1.28 7.33
CA GLY A 123 -5.58 0.88 8.74
C GLY A 123 -6.71 -0.07 9.14
N TYR A 124 -6.58 -0.63 10.34
CA TYR A 124 -7.49 -1.67 10.83
C TYR A 124 -8.90 -1.11 11.07
N GLY A 125 -9.89 -1.71 10.42
CA GLY A 125 -11.29 -1.26 10.54
C GLY A 125 -11.56 0.11 9.93
N ALA A 126 -10.60 0.71 9.21
CA ALA A 126 -10.80 2.00 8.56
C ALA A 126 -11.90 1.93 7.49
N PRO A 127 -12.72 2.98 7.33
CA PRO A 127 -13.69 3.03 6.24
C PRO A 127 -12.97 3.03 4.90
N GLU A 128 -13.62 2.44 3.91
CA GLU A 128 -13.14 2.48 2.54
C GLU A 128 -13.28 3.89 1.96
N LYS A 129 -12.21 4.39 1.33
CA LYS A 129 -12.16 5.72 0.72
C LYS A 129 -11.83 5.62 -0.76
N THR A 130 -12.46 6.46 -1.56
CA THR A 130 -12.18 6.57 -2.99
C THR A 130 -10.91 7.39 -3.24
N ILE A 131 -10.00 6.84 -4.04
CA ILE A 131 -8.80 7.52 -4.57
C ILE A 131 -9.05 7.96 -6.00
N LEU A 132 -9.68 7.11 -6.81
CA LEU A 132 -10.14 7.40 -8.16
C LEU A 132 -11.59 6.92 -8.31
N ALA A 133 -12.48 7.78 -8.77
CA ALA A 133 -13.85 7.40 -9.08
C ALA A 133 -13.90 6.58 -10.36
N GLY A 134 -14.79 5.57 -10.41
CA GLY A 134 -15.02 4.80 -11.63
C GLY A 134 -15.75 5.62 -12.69
N SER A 135 -15.57 5.25 -13.95
CA SER A 135 -16.30 5.83 -15.07
C SER A 135 -17.53 4.98 -15.32
N HIS A 136 -18.68 5.40 -14.80
CA HIS A 136 -19.96 4.81 -15.20
C HIS A 136 -20.23 5.17 -16.67
N SER A 137 -20.13 4.17 -17.55
CA SER A 137 -20.64 4.24 -18.92
C SER A 137 -22.11 3.82 -18.92
#